data_AF-A0A412YFS7-F1
#
_entry.id   AF-A0A412YFS7-F1
#
_cell.length_a   1.000
_cell.length_b   1.000
_cell.length_c   1.000
_cell.angle_alpha   90.00
_cell.angle_beta   90.00
_cell.angle_gamma   90.00
#
_symmetry.space_group_name_H-M   'P 1'
#
loop_
_entity.id
_entity.type
_entity.pdbx_description
1 polymer ?
#
loop_
_entity_poly.entity_id
_entity_poly.type
_entity_poly.pdbx_seq_one_letter_code
_entity_poly.pdbx_strand_id
1 'polypeptide(L)'
;MKKLNTYLLVLMGVFALTWSACTDSYDYDPAEEIAGAQVYFSTAMPSQVNLAKNATSFDVTVSRINTTEALTVNLTATDKSGLFTIPTTANFAAGAETIKLSIGYDPDKLEYDDFKAITIAIADANLTTPYGTSTYSFKAGIPAPWTSLGNAIFSDAFLFEKTYQVELQQNDLDPTMYRLVDPYSQGLEAEGLSTHGDQSPYLTFQILKAGDMINKVKITTDGLVHFDAYCTGFYNTSNDYNKNVDAHHPSDFTNFQAESFWMYSTVKAYTKEGKPAIVQLAPYYYMDGLGGWDHSQEDGVVRIAFPGIVLTDYTAEVAYLGRYTDVSNKNYAIAKVTLGEDVESAKIALVSGEDIEAAAKGIIDGSIKSEELTESGTVTLPCDEGGVYSFVVVTYGGGEAQENASATFNFSTGGSPFDDLLQGTSIDDYVGNWLVPAATSSASGNLAASVKKADNQTLVVKGLLGEEGYDDTFYLDYDKETGWIILAPQDVEPYDGYDAVLALINSSAGKLTTKEYFIGGLTKDGKLTFLNAESNTVEWDSFGYCAITDKGASLYSPYCKLIWSPVKKQSAEVNTKLMKGFSMQPLQMNKKSFSAAKNIKVAQTMDGVMVK
;
A
#
# COMPACT_ATOMS: atom_id res chain seq x y z
N MET A 1 -46.78 -36.35 -69.28
CA MET A 1 -45.95 -37.39 -68.64
C MET A 1 -46.37 -37.52 -67.19
N LYS A 2 -47.17 -38.56 -66.89
CA LYS A 2 -47.49 -39.03 -65.53
C LYS A 2 -46.33 -39.93 -65.06
N LYS A 3 -46.10 -40.02 -63.75
CA LYS A 3 -45.14 -40.89 -63.01
C LYS A 3 -43.83 -40.25 -62.53
N LEU A 4 -43.91 -39.13 -61.82
CA LEU A 4 -42.85 -38.74 -60.88
C LEU A 4 -43.43 -38.08 -59.62
N ASN A 5 -44.58 -38.57 -59.13
CA ASN A 5 -45.25 -37.99 -57.95
C ASN A 5 -45.64 -39.06 -56.90
N THR A 6 -44.90 -40.18 -56.86
CA THR A 6 -45.23 -41.30 -55.96
C THR A 6 -44.03 -41.80 -55.15
N TYR A 7 -42.80 -41.34 -55.43
CA TYR A 7 -41.59 -41.82 -54.75
C TYR A 7 -40.93 -40.81 -53.81
N LEU A 8 -41.36 -39.54 -53.80
CA LEU A 8 -40.86 -38.54 -52.83
C LEU A 8 -41.70 -38.48 -51.53
N LEU A 9 -42.94 -38.97 -51.56
CA LEU A 9 -43.85 -39.01 -50.40
C LEU A 9 -43.65 -40.24 -49.50
N VAL A 10 -42.84 -41.22 -49.93
CA VAL A 10 -42.58 -42.46 -49.16
C VAL A 10 -41.26 -42.39 -48.37
N LEU A 11 -40.36 -41.44 -48.70
CA LEU A 11 -39.09 -41.27 -47.98
C LEU A 11 -39.21 -40.37 -46.72
N MET A 12 -40.33 -39.67 -46.55
CA MET A 12 -40.66 -38.96 -45.29
C MET A 12 -41.53 -39.79 -44.32
N GLY A 13 -41.81 -41.05 -44.65
CA GLY A 13 -42.71 -41.93 -43.88
C GLY A 13 -42.03 -42.95 -42.96
N VAL A 14 -40.69 -42.97 -42.85
CA VAL A 14 -39.96 -44.06 -42.15
C VAL A 14 -38.96 -43.58 -41.09
N PHE A 15 -39.01 -42.31 -40.66
CA PHE A 15 -38.31 -41.85 -39.43
C PHE A 15 -39.28 -41.34 -38.36
N ALA A 16 -40.49 -41.89 -38.34
CA ALA A 16 -41.48 -41.70 -37.29
C ALA A 16 -41.38 -42.72 -36.14
N LEU A 17 -40.24 -43.40 -35.92
CA LEU A 17 -40.12 -44.43 -34.88
C LEU A 17 -38.72 -44.49 -34.27
N THR A 18 -38.28 -43.46 -33.54
CA THR A 18 -37.31 -43.57 -32.41
C THR A 18 -37.21 -42.23 -31.66
N TRP A 19 -38.22 -41.95 -30.83
CA TRP A 19 -38.03 -41.41 -29.47
C TRP A 19 -39.39 -41.19 -28.82
N SER A 20 -39.89 -42.23 -28.18
CA SER A 20 -40.81 -42.09 -27.06
C SER A 20 -40.01 -41.66 -25.82
N ALA A 21 -40.02 -40.38 -25.51
CA ALA A 21 -39.76 -39.86 -24.17
C ALA A 21 -40.46 -38.50 -24.02
N CYS A 22 -41.52 -38.51 -23.22
CA CYS A 22 -42.21 -37.33 -22.67
C CYS A 22 -42.88 -36.39 -23.69
N THR A 23 -43.98 -36.84 -24.31
CA THR A 23 -45.07 -35.89 -24.64
C THR A 23 -45.92 -35.72 -23.39
N ASP A 24 -45.39 -35.04 -22.37
CA ASP A 24 -46.28 -34.32 -21.46
C ASP A 24 -46.80 -33.15 -22.29
N SER A 25 -48.04 -33.28 -22.76
CA SER A 25 -48.78 -32.12 -23.22
C SER A 25 -48.95 -31.23 -22.00
N TYR A 26 -48.05 -30.27 -21.82
CA TYR A 26 -48.34 -29.14 -20.98
C TYR A 26 -49.55 -28.46 -21.63
N ASP A 27 -50.73 -28.67 -21.06
CA ASP A 27 -51.81 -27.70 -21.22
C ASP A 27 -51.20 -26.38 -20.75
N TYR A 28 -50.82 -25.54 -21.72
CA TYR A 28 -50.45 -24.17 -21.44
C TYR A 28 -51.74 -23.51 -20.99
N ASP A 29 -51.95 -23.47 -19.68
CA ASP A 29 -52.97 -22.64 -19.06
C ASP A 29 -52.41 -21.22 -19.12
N PRO A 30 -52.85 -20.36 -20.07
CA PRO A 30 -52.36 -18.99 -20.14
C PRO A 30 -52.62 -18.34 -18.77
N ALA A 31 -51.61 -17.63 -18.24
CA ALA A 31 -51.80 -16.84 -17.04
C ALA A 31 -53.07 -15.98 -17.18
N GLU A 32 -53.91 -15.95 -16.14
CA GLU A 32 -55.14 -15.17 -16.15
C GLU A 32 -54.86 -13.75 -16.65
N GLU A 33 -55.70 -13.28 -17.58
CA GLU A 33 -55.63 -11.91 -18.07
C GLU A 33 -55.74 -10.97 -16.88
N ILE A 34 -54.69 -10.19 -16.62
CA ILE A 34 -54.65 -9.30 -15.47
C ILE A 34 -55.65 -8.17 -15.71
N ALA A 35 -56.79 -8.27 -15.05
CA ALA A 35 -57.85 -7.29 -15.12
C ALA A 35 -57.43 -5.94 -14.54
N GLY A 36 -58.09 -4.88 -14.98
CA GLY A 36 -57.88 -3.52 -14.46
C GLY A 36 -56.94 -2.66 -15.30
N ALA A 37 -56.59 -1.51 -14.74
CA ALA A 37 -55.82 -0.48 -15.44
C ALA A 37 -54.31 -0.77 -15.52
N GLN A 38 -53.81 -1.64 -14.63
CA GLN A 38 -52.39 -2.03 -14.53
C GLN A 38 -51.47 -0.81 -14.41
N VAL A 39 -51.75 0.04 -13.42
CA VAL A 39 -51.02 1.25 -13.10
C VAL A 39 -49.74 0.90 -12.34
N TYR A 40 -48.63 1.53 -12.67
CA TYR A 40 -47.33 1.24 -12.08
C TYR A 40 -46.37 2.44 -12.12
N PHE A 41 -45.34 2.35 -11.28
CA PHE A 41 -44.13 3.15 -11.32
C PHE A 41 -43.02 2.34 -12.02
N SER A 42 -42.29 2.97 -12.93
CA SER A 42 -41.19 2.32 -13.67
C SER A 42 -40.02 2.02 -12.73
N THR A 43 -39.43 0.83 -12.86
CA THR A 43 -38.20 0.43 -12.15
C THR A 43 -36.96 1.20 -12.62
N ALA A 44 -37.04 1.87 -13.77
CA ALA A 44 -35.96 2.72 -14.29
C ALA A 44 -35.95 4.14 -13.70
N MET A 45 -36.90 4.47 -12.81
CA MET A 45 -36.89 5.79 -12.15
C MET A 45 -35.74 5.89 -11.14
N PRO A 46 -35.13 7.08 -11.00
CA PRO A 46 -33.97 7.25 -10.15
C PRO A 46 -34.34 7.17 -8.66
N SER A 47 -33.49 6.56 -7.84
CA SER A 47 -33.67 6.56 -6.38
C SER A 47 -33.39 7.92 -5.72
N GLN A 48 -32.84 8.87 -6.49
CA GLN A 48 -32.56 10.25 -6.06
C GLN A 48 -33.00 11.26 -7.14
N VAL A 49 -33.63 12.35 -6.70
CA VAL A 49 -34.09 13.45 -7.54
C VAL A 49 -33.40 14.74 -7.11
N ASN A 50 -32.58 15.29 -7.99
CA ASN A 50 -31.90 16.56 -7.76
C ASN A 50 -32.82 17.72 -8.15
N LEU A 51 -33.10 18.59 -7.19
CA LEU A 51 -33.98 19.75 -7.32
C LEU A 51 -33.18 21.00 -7.68
N ALA A 52 -33.83 22.00 -8.25
CA ALA A 52 -33.19 23.24 -8.66
C ALA A 52 -33.62 24.41 -7.76
N LYS A 53 -32.69 25.29 -7.38
CA LYS A 53 -33.02 26.50 -6.59
C LYS A 53 -33.93 27.48 -7.32
N ASN A 54 -33.97 27.44 -8.65
CA ASN A 54 -34.78 28.33 -9.49
C ASN A 54 -36.12 27.73 -9.94
N ALA A 55 -36.52 26.59 -9.37
CA ALA A 55 -37.80 25.94 -9.64
C ALA A 55 -38.58 25.72 -8.35
N THR A 56 -39.88 25.49 -8.49
CA THR A 56 -40.82 25.28 -7.37
C THR A 56 -41.58 23.95 -7.48
N SER A 57 -41.27 23.15 -8.49
CA SER A 57 -41.85 21.81 -8.67
C SER A 57 -40.93 20.90 -9.49
N PHE A 58 -41.17 19.60 -9.39
CA PHE A 58 -40.58 18.56 -10.23
C PHE A 58 -41.63 17.49 -10.54
N ASP A 59 -41.40 16.69 -11.57
CA ASP A 59 -42.37 15.70 -12.04
C ASP A 59 -41.97 14.26 -11.66
N VAL A 60 -42.95 13.47 -11.23
CA VAL A 60 -42.86 12.01 -11.10
C VAL A 60 -43.82 11.35 -12.09
N THR A 61 -43.35 10.40 -12.88
CA THR A 61 -44.18 9.74 -13.89
C THR A 61 -44.93 8.53 -13.31
N VAL A 62 -46.22 8.43 -13.59
CA VAL A 62 -47.04 7.25 -13.35
C VAL A 62 -47.51 6.70 -14.69
N SER A 63 -47.39 5.40 -14.88
CA SER A 63 -47.73 4.72 -16.13
C SER A 63 -48.89 3.74 -15.92
N ARG A 64 -49.58 3.38 -17.00
CA ARG A 64 -50.59 2.31 -17.01
C ARG A 64 -50.57 1.57 -18.34
N ILE A 65 -50.94 0.28 -18.34
CA ILE A 65 -50.97 -0.53 -19.57
C ILE A 65 -52.32 -0.40 -20.28
N ASN A 66 -53.45 -0.44 -19.55
CA ASN A 66 -54.77 -0.32 -20.17
C ASN A 66 -55.21 1.15 -20.24
N THR A 67 -55.31 1.67 -21.46
CA THR A 67 -55.56 3.09 -21.73
C THR A 67 -56.98 3.40 -22.18
N THR A 68 -57.84 2.41 -22.35
CA THR A 68 -59.14 2.53 -23.03
C THR A 68 -60.05 3.62 -22.44
N GLU A 69 -60.15 3.69 -21.12
CA GLU A 69 -61.02 4.64 -20.41
C GLU A 69 -60.22 5.69 -19.64
N ALA A 70 -60.85 6.83 -19.34
CA ALA A 70 -60.30 7.78 -18.39
C ALA A 70 -60.31 7.18 -16.98
N LEU A 71 -59.27 7.45 -16.18
CA LEU A 71 -59.09 6.84 -14.87
C LEU A 71 -58.54 7.86 -13.87
N THR A 72 -59.15 7.90 -12.69
CA THR A 72 -58.59 8.61 -11.52
C THR A 72 -57.99 7.58 -10.57
N VAL A 73 -56.70 7.69 -10.30
CA VAL A 73 -55.96 6.80 -9.38
C VAL A 73 -55.71 7.56 -8.09
N ASN A 74 -56.15 7.02 -6.96
CA ASN A 74 -55.83 7.57 -5.64
C ASN A 74 -54.40 7.18 -5.24
N LEU A 75 -53.67 8.15 -4.69
CA LEU A 75 -52.29 8.00 -4.25
C LEU A 75 -52.21 8.23 -2.74
N THR A 76 -51.31 7.49 -2.11
CA THR A 76 -50.85 7.77 -0.75
C THR A 76 -49.39 8.17 -0.81
N ALA A 77 -48.98 9.08 0.06
CA ALA A 77 -47.59 9.53 0.12
C ALA A 77 -47.12 9.62 1.57
N THR A 78 -45.85 9.30 1.79
CA THR A 78 -45.15 9.50 3.05
C THR A 78 -43.99 10.46 2.80
N ASP A 79 -44.05 11.62 3.45
CA ASP A 79 -42.96 12.59 3.56
C ASP A 79 -42.90 13.04 5.02
N LYS A 80 -41.85 12.64 5.74
CA LYS A 80 -41.67 13.02 7.15
C LYS A 80 -41.22 14.47 7.32
N SER A 81 -40.68 15.08 6.26
CA SER A 81 -40.17 16.45 6.32
C SER A 81 -41.30 17.48 6.22
N GLY A 82 -42.39 17.16 5.51
CA GLY A 82 -43.48 18.08 5.23
C GLY A 82 -43.07 19.23 4.29
N LEU A 83 -41.96 19.08 3.57
CA LEU A 83 -41.42 20.12 2.68
C LEU A 83 -41.99 20.01 1.25
N PHE A 84 -42.70 18.92 0.94
CA PHE A 84 -43.22 18.63 -0.40
C PHE A 84 -44.74 18.67 -0.46
N THR A 85 -45.28 19.26 -1.52
CA THR A 85 -46.72 19.22 -1.85
C THR A 85 -46.95 18.13 -2.88
N ILE A 86 -47.37 16.95 -2.40
CA ILE A 86 -47.55 15.76 -3.24
C ILE A 86 -49.04 15.60 -3.61
N PRO A 87 -49.39 15.47 -4.91
CA PRO A 87 -50.76 15.21 -5.33
C PRO A 87 -51.31 13.91 -4.75
N THR A 88 -52.58 13.91 -4.33
CA THR A 88 -53.27 12.72 -3.80
C THR A 88 -53.96 11.89 -4.89
N THR A 89 -53.98 12.36 -6.14
CA THR A 89 -54.62 11.67 -7.26
C THR A 89 -53.84 11.83 -8.56
N ALA A 90 -53.87 10.80 -9.42
CA ALA A 90 -53.38 10.83 -10.80
C ALA A 90 -54.56 10.67 -11.77
N ASN A 91 -54.78 11.65 -12.67
CA ASN A 91 -55.96 11.69 -13.54
C ASN A 91 -55.59 11.40 -15.00
N PHE A 92 -55.71 10.14 -15.41
CA PHE A 92 -55.49 9.71 -16.79
C PHE A 92 -56.69 10.06 -17.67
N ALA A 93 -56.45 10.73 -18.80
CA ALA A 93 -57.43 10.82 -19.89
C ALA A 93 -57.55 9.48 -20.63
N ALA A 94 -58.68 9.23 -21.28
CA ALA A 94 -58.83 8.08 -22.18
C ALA A 94 -57.76 8.13 -23.29
N GLY A 95 -57.13 7.00 -23.56
CA GLY A 95 -55.99 6.84 -24.48
C GLY A 95 -54.62 7.21 -23.89
N ALA A 96 -54.53 7.84 -22.72
CA ALA A 96 -53.24 8.23 -22.13
C ALA A 96 -52.55 7.05 -21.42
N GLU A 97 -51.29 6.79 -21.76
CA GLU A 97 -50.45 5.74 -21.14
C GLU A 97 -49.70 6.24 -19.90
N THR A 98 -49.31 7.51 -19.87
CA THR A 98 -48.51 8.10 -18.80
C THR A 98 -49.08 9.43 -18.34
N ILE A 99 -48.79 9.78 -17.09
CA ILE A 99 -49.07 11.10 -16.52
C ILE A 99 -47.90 11.55 -15.64
N LYS A 100 -47.65 12.87 -15.62
CA LYS A 100 -46.67 13.52 -14.77
C LYS A 100 -47.35 14.10 -13.53
N LEU A 101 -46.98 13.61 -12.36
CA LEU A 101 -47.36 14.17 -11.07
C LEU A 101 -46.41 15.31 -10.75
N SER A 102 -46.92 16.54 -10.79
CA SER A 102 -46.15 17.71 -10.37
C SER A 102 -46.11 17.80 -8.85
N ILE A 103 -44.94 17.60 -8.26
CA ILE A 103 -44.68 17.71 -6.81
C ILE A 103 -44.08 19.08 -6.55
N GLY A 104 -44.76 19.88 -5.73
CA GLY A 104 -44.31 21.22 -5.35
C GLY A 104 -43.30 21.21 -4.20
N TYR A 105 -42.40 22.20 -4.19
CA TYR A 105 -41.49 22.47 -3.08
C TYR A 105 -41.17 23.98 -2.99
N ASP A 106 -40.72 24.40 -1.83
CA ASP A 106 -40.19 25.75 -1.59
C ASP A 106 -38.65 25.69 -1.56
N PRO A 107 -37.94 26.20 -2.58
CA PRO A 107 -36.49 26.11 -2.64
C PRO A 107 -35.81 26.78 -1.45
N ASP A 108 -36.42 27.82 -0.83
CA ASP A 108 -35.81 28.55 0.29
C ASP A 108 -35.89 27.78 1.61
N LYS A 109 -36.73 26.75 1.70
CA LYS A 109 -36.84 25.87 2.87
C LYS A 109 -35.97 24.61 2.79
N LEU A 110 -35.27 24.43 1.67
CA LEU A 110 -34.38 23.30 1.45
C LEU A 110 -32.92 23.73 1.61
N GLU A 111 -32.21 23.00 2.45
CA GLU A 111 -30.76 23.10 2.62
C GLU A 111 -30.05 22.28 1.52
N TYR A 112 -28.82 22.69 1.20
CA TYR A 112 -28.02 21.97 0.22
C TYR A 112 -27.58 20.62 0.77
N ASP A 113 -27.57 19.60 -0.10
CA ASP A 113 -27.21 18.20 0.19
C ASP A 113 -28.06 17.52 1.28
N ASP A 114 -29.14 18.15 1.72
CA ASP A 114 -30.11 17.59 2.65
C ASP A 114 -31.28 16.93 1.90
N PHE A 115 -31.06 15.69 1.47
CA PHE A 115 -32.03 14.91 0.69
C PHE A 115 -33.08 14.22 1.57
N LYS A 116 -34.37 14.52 1.33
CA LYS A 116 -35.51 13.99 2.08
C LYS A 116 -36.09 12.75 1.41
N ALA A 117 -36.35 11.71 2.19
CA ALA A 117 -36.98 10.48 1.70
C ALA A 117 -38.49 10.68 1.49
N ILE A 118 -38.98 10.29 0.32
CA ILE A 118 -40.38 10.36 -0.09
C ILE A 118 -40.78 8.98 -0.62
N THR A 119 -41.95 8.50 -0.22
CA THR A 119 -42.58 7.30 -0.79
C THR A 119 -43.96 7.65 -1.31
N ILE A 120 -44.25 7.29 -2.57
CA ILE A 120 -45.56 7.42 -3.19
C ILE A 120 -46.07 6.03 -3.54
N ALA A 121 -47.33 5.74 -3.21
CA ALA A 121 -47.95 4.44 -3.43
C ALA A 121 -49.33 4.57 -4.07
N ILE A 122 -49.64 3.65 -4.98
CA ILE A 122 -50.98 3.48 -5.54
C ILE A 122 -51.88 2.91 -4.45
N ALA A 123 -52.97 3.60 -4.10
CA ALA A 123 -53.78 3.26 -2.93
C ALA A 123 -54.64 2.01 -3.13
N ASP A 124 -55.13 1.77 -4.35
CA ASP A 124 -55.96 0.61 -4.67
C ASP A 124 -55.13 -0.50 -5.31
N ALA A 125 -54.95 -1.60 -4.57
CA ALA A 125 -54.20 -2.76 -5.02
C ALA A 125 -54.76 -3.38 -6.31
N ASN A 126 -56.07 -3.25 -6.56
CA ASN A 126 -56.72 -3.82 -7.75
C ASN A 126 -56.44 -3.04 -9.04
N LEU A 127 -55.86 -1.83 -8.93
CA LEU A 127 -55.45 -1.05 -10.10
C LEU A 127 -54.02 -1.35 -10.53
N THR A 128 -53.26 -2.10 -9.74
CA THR A 128 -51.83 -2.36 -9.95
C THR A 128 -51.60 -3.60 -10.81
N THR A 129 -50.35 -3.85 -11.19
CA THR A 129 -49.94 -5.05 -11.93
C THR A 129 -48.79 -5.73 -11.19
N PRO A 130 -48.74 -7.07 -11.12
CA PRO A 130 -47.60 -7.80 -10.55
C PRO A 130 -46.31 -7.62 -11.37
N TYR A 131 -46.41 -7.08 -12.59
CA TYR A 131 -45.27 -6.83 -13.47
C TYR A 131 -44.70 -5.40 -13.35
N GLY A 132 -45.24 -4.59 -12.44
CA GLY A 132 -44.81 -3.21 -12.21
C GLY A 132 -44.80 -2.87 -10.72
N THR A 133 -44.09 -1.81 -10.34
CA THR A 133 -44.03 -1.42 -8.92
C THR A 133 -45.24 -0.56 -8.56
N SER A 134 -45.94 -0.91 -7.48
CA SER A 134 -47.07 -0.13 -6.94
C SER A 134 -46.63 1.01 -6.03
N THR A 135 -45.34 1.04 -5.69
CA THR A 135 -44.70 2.00 -4.80
C THR A 135 -43.41 2.52 -5.42
N TYR A 136 -43.19 3.82 -5.29
CA TYR A 136 -41.93 4.47 -5.65
C TYR A 136 -41.36 5.17 -4.43
N SER A 137 -40.16 4.77 -4.02
CA SER A 137 -39.42 5.39 -2.92
C SER A 137 -38.15 6.03 -3.47
N PHE A 138 -37.95 7.31 -3.17
CA PHE A 138 -36.82 8.08 -3.65
C PHE A 138 -36.43 9.14 -2.62
N LYS A 139 -35.28 9.77 -2.81
CA LYS A 139 -34.88 10.96 -2.05
C LYS A 139 -34.91 12.19 -2.94
N ALA A 140 -35.35 13.33 -2.42
CA ALA A 140 -35.35 14.60 -3.15
C ALA A 140 -34.68 15.71 -2.32
N GLY A 141 -33.84 16.51 -2.97
CA GLY A 141 -33.06 17.56 -2.32
C GLY A 141 -32.35 18.44 -3.35
N ILE A 142 -31.84 19.58 -2.89
CA ILE A 142 -31.07 20.49 -3.74
C ILE A 142 -29.58 20.12 -3.55
N PRO A 143 -28.88 19.64 -4.58
CA PRO A 143 -27.45 19.37 -4.45
C PRO A 143 -26.66 20.67 -4.30
N ALA A 144 -25.56 20.66 -3.56
CA ALA A 144 -24.65 21.81 -3.54
C ALA A 144 -24.21 22.17 -4.97
N PRO A 145 -24.02 23.46 -5.26
CA PRO A 145 -23.51 23.91 -6.55
C PRO A 145 -21.98 23.72 -6.63
N TRP A 146 -21.52 23.28 -7.81
CA TRP A 146 -20.11 23.01 -8.10
C TRP A 146 -19.74 23.63 -9.44
N THR A 147 -18.60 24.33 -9.47
CA THR A 147 -18.05 24.93 -10.68
C THR A 147 -16.88 24.10 -11.21
N SER A 148 -16.91 23.77 -12.49
CA SER A 148 -15.80 23.09 -13.16
C SER A 148 -14.57 24.00 -13.27
N LEU A 149 -13.41 23.48 -12.88
CA LEU A 149 -12.12 24.14 -13.06
C LEU A 149 -11.40 23.67 -14.34
N GLY A 150 -11.95 22.68 -15.04
CA GLY A 150 -11.32 22.00 -16.17
C GLY A 150 -10.78 20.62 -15.79
N ASN A 151 -9.92 20.06 -16.65
CA ASN A 151 -9.36 18.72 -16.43
C ASN A 151 -8.06 18.80 -15.63
N ALA A 152 -8.04 18.09 -14.50
CA ALA A 152 -6.87 17.79 -13.70
C ALA A 152 -6.13 16.57 -14.26
N ILE A 153 -4.84 16.47 -13.94
CA ILE A 153 -4.07 15.23 -14.13
C ILE A 153 -4.27 14.38 -12.87
N PHE A 154 -4.81 13.18 -13.04
CA PHE A 154 -5.08 12.23 -11.98
C PHE A 154 -4.21 10.99 -12.13
N SER A 155 -3.63 10.51 -11.03
CA SER A 155 -2.94 9.23 -10.97
C SER A 155 -3.25 8.51 -9.67
N ASP A 156 -3.26 7.19 -9.74
CA ASP A 156 -3.40 6.28 -8.61
C ASP A 156 -2.42 5.13 -8.84
N ALA A 157 -1.26 5.15 -8.18
CA ALA A 157 -0.16 4.21 -8.42
C ALA A 157 -0.47 2.78 -7.93
N PHE A 158 -1.54 2.61 -7.14
CA PHE A 158 -2.00 1.28 -6.72
C PHE A 158 -2.79 0.59 -7.83
N LEU A 159 -3.61 1.34 -8.58
CA LEU A 159 -4.48 0.79 -9.64
C LEU A 159 -3.96 1.03 -11.06
N PHE A 160 -3.21 2.12 -11.30
CA PHE A 160 -2.81 2.58 -12.63
C PHE A 160 -1.30 2.79 -12.73
N GLU A 161 -0.73 2.39 -13.87
CA GLU A 161 0.64 2.80 -14.23
C GLU A 161 0.67 4.20 -14.87
N LYS A 162 -0.46 4.66 -15.43
CA LYS A 162 -0.57 5.89 -16.21
C LYS A 162 -1.36 6.98 -15.49
N THR A 163 -1.22 8.20 -15.98
CA THR A 163 -2.03 9.35 -15.57
C THR A 163 -3.19 9.59 -16.54
N TYR A 164 -4.32 10.10 -16.04
CA TYR A 164 -5.53 10.41 -16.82
C TYR A 164 -6.00 11.84 -16.61
N GLN A 165 -6.78 12.35 -17.56
CA GLN A 165 -7.38 13.68 -17.49
C GLN A 165 -8.79 13.55 -16.91
N VAL A 166 -9.01 14.11 -15.73
CA VAL A 166 -10.26 13.97 -14.99
C VAL A 166 -10.82 15.35 -14.65
N GLU A 167 -12.12 15.56 -14.85
CA GLU A 167 -12.73 16.85 -14.52
C GLU A 167 -12.64 17.12 -13.01
N LEU A 168 -12.07 18.28 -12.67
CA LEU A 168 -12.02 18.78 -11.30
C LEU A 168 -13.06 19.90 -11.12
N GLN A 169 -13.84 19.81 -10.05
CA GLN A 169 -14.83 20.80 -9.69
C GLN A 169 -14.53 21.35 -8.29
N GLN A 170 -14.86 22.63 -8.06
CA GLN A 170 -14.79 23.29 -6.76
C GLN A 170 -16.20 23.61 -6.27
N ASN A 171 -16.43 23.46 -4.97
CA ASN A 171 -17.72 23.78 -4.37
C ASN A 171 -17.90 25.31 -4.29
N ASP A 172 -19.08 25.82 -4.67
CA ASP A 172 -19.30 27.28 -4.66
C ASP A 172 -19.65 27.83 -3.26
N LEU A 173 -20.02 26.96 -2.32
CA LEU A 173 -20.37 27.31 -0.93
C LEU A 173 -19.14 27.21 0.00
N ASP A 174 -18.30 26.20 -0.20
CA ASP A 174 -17.06 25.99 0.52
C ASP A 174 -15.87 25.90 -0.45
N PRO A 175 -15.09 26.99 -0.63
CA PRO A 175 -13.98 27.00 -1.57
C PRO A 175 -12.83 26.07 -1.17
N THR A 176 -12.85 25.45 0.02
CA THR A 176 -11.87 24.43 0.43
C THR A 176 -12.22 23.03 -0.07
N MET A 177 -13.44 22.82 -0.57
CA MET A 177 -13.91 21.54 -1.07
C MET A 177 -13.81 21.42 -2.59
N TYR A 178 -13.33 20.26 -3.02
CA TYR A 178 -13.12 19.89 -4.40
C TYR A 178 -13.66 18.49 -4.65
N ARG A 179 -13.96 18.17 -5.90
CA ARG A 179 -14.25 16.80 -6.32
C ARG A 179 -13.77 16.51 -7.72
N LEU A 180 -13.31 15.28 -7.92
CA LEU A 180 -13.09 14.71 -9.24
C LEU A 180 -14.36 14.01 -9.72
N VAL A 181 -14.68 14.14 -11.00
CA VAL A 181 -15.84 13.47 -11.64
C VAL A 181 -15.37 12.19 -12.31
N ASP A 182 -15.94 11.06 -11.91
CA ASP A 182 -15.65 9.74 -12.48
C ASP A 182 -14.13 9.42 -12.61
N PRO A 183 -13.34 9.51 -11.52
CA PRO A 183 -11.88 9.48 -11.63
C PRO A 183 -11.29 8.15 -12.08
N TYR A 184 -12.01 7.03 -11.94
CA TYR A 184 -11.44 5.69 -12.12
C TYR A 184 -11.87 4.96 -13.39
N SER A 185 -13.05 5.23 -13.96
CA SER A 185 -13.60 4.46 -15.09
C SER A 185 -12.62 4.36 -16.25
N GLN A 186 -12.06 5.50 -16.67
CA GLN A 186 -11.12 5.57 -17.79
C GLN A 186 -9.85 4.76 -17.51
N GLY A 187 -9.30 4.88 -16.30
CA GLY A 187 -8.05 4.19 -15.94
C GLY A 187 -8.24 2.68 -15.84
N LEU A 188 -9.32 2.24 -15.19
CA LEU A 188 -9.62 0.82 -15.05
C LEU A 188 -9.83 0.14 -16.41
N GLU A 189 -10.55 0.79 -17.32
CA GLU A 189 -10.74 0.30 -18.69
C GLU A 189 -9.41 0.22 -19.43
N ALA A 190 -8.58 1.27 -19.36
CA ALA A 190 -7.30 1.34 -20.07
C ALA A 190 -6.27 0.30 -19.59
N GLU A 191 -6.29 -0.05 -18.31
CA GLU A 191 -5.40 -1.05 -17.70
C GLU A 191 -5.99 -2.47 -17.73
N GLY A 192 -7.18 -2.65 -18.31
CA GLY A 192 -7.82 -3.97 -18.45
C GLY A 192 -8.28 -4.58 -17.13
N LEU A 193 -8.55 -3.76 -16.12
CA LEU A 193 -9.02 -4.17 -14.81
C LEU A 193 -10.55 -4.36 -14.82
N SER A 194 -11.06 -5.20 -13.91
CA SER A 194 -12.48 -5.50 -13.80
C SER A 194 -13.28 -4.29 -13.32
N THR A 195 -14.11 -3.74 -14.21
CA THR A 195 -15.00 -2.58 -13.97
C THR A 195 -16.40 -2.96 -13.48
N HIS A 196 -16.54 -4.08 -12.77
CA HIS A 196 -17.84 -4.54 -12.26
C HIS A 196 -18.19 -3.98 -10.87
N GLY A 197 -17.33 -3.12 -10.31
CA GLY A 197 -17.54 -2.56 -8.98
C GLY A 197 -18.49 -1.36 -8.99
N ASP A 198 -19.09 -1.08 -7.84
CA ASP A 198 -20.03 0.04 -7.67
C ASP A 198 -19.28 1.37 -7.56
N GLN A 199 -18.63 1.80 -8.64
CA GLN A 199 -17.78 2.99 -8.62
C GLN A 199 -18.52 4.22 -8.10
N SER A 200 -17.90 4.95 -7.18
CA SER A 200 -18.38 6.26 -6.77
C SER A 200 -18.32 7.25 -7.95
N PRO A 201 -19.39 8.03 -8.20
CA PRO A 201 -19.39 9.02 -9.29
C PRO A 201 -18.44 10.19 -9.03
N TYR A 202 -18.08 10.41 -7.76
CA TYR A 202 -17.18 11.48 -7.35
C TYR A 202 -16.18 10.98 -6.32
N LEU A 203 -14.96 11.53 -6.38
CA LEU A 203 -14.01 11.56 -5.28
C LEU A 203 -14.03 12.98 -4.72
N THR A 204 -14.53 13.16 -3.50
CA THR A 204 -14.61 14.47 -2.84
C THR A 204 -13.50 14.60 -1.82
N PHE A 205 -12.82 15.75 -1.81
CA PHE A 205 -11.78 16.07 -0.84
C PHE A 205 -11.84 17.53 -0.38
N GLN A 206 -11.37 17.77 0.83
CA GLN A 206 -11.33 19.07 1.49
C GLN A 206 -9.91 19.40 1.92
N ILE A 207 -9.46 20.62 1.62
CA ILE A 207 -8.19 21.16 2.13
C ILE A 207 -8.44 21.82 3.48
N LEU A 208 -7.81 21.28 4.52
CA LEU A 208 -7.96 21.70 5.90
C LEU A 208 -6.96 22.81 6.25
N LYS A 209 -7.34 23.61 7.24
CA LYS A 209 -6.48 24.59 7.90
C LYS A 209 -6.33 24.28 9.39
N ALA A 210 -5.28 24.83 9.99
CA ALA A 210 -5.05 24.79 11.41
C ALA A 210 -6.29 25.34 12.16
N GLY A 211 -6.80 24.54 13.09
CA GLY A 211 -8.01 24.83 13.84
C GLY A 211 -9.24 24.05 13.39
N ASP A 212 -9.24 23.47 12.19
CA ASP A 212 -10.31 22.58 11.74
C ASP A 212 -10.35 21.30 12.59
N MET A 213 -11.46 20.56 12.48
CA MET A 213 -11.71 19.35 13.26
C MET A 213 -12.03 18.19 12.33
N ILE A 214 -11.28 17.09 12.45
CA ILE A 214 -11.71 15.78 11.95
C ILE A 214 -12.05 14.92 13.17
N ASN A 215 -13.27 14.41 13.24
CA ASN A 215 -13.78 13.70 14.40
C ASN A 215 -13.58 14.53 15.69
N LYS A 216 -12.69 14.06 16.59
CA LYS A 216 -12.33 14.73 17.85
C LYS A 216 -10.90 15.27 17.85
N VAL A 217 -10.22 15.24 16.72
CA VAL A 217 -8.84 15.69 16.56
C VAL A 217 -8.85 17.09 15.94
N LYS A 218 -8.14 18.01 16.60
CA LYS A 218 -7.95 19.37 16.11
C LYS A 218 -6.73 19.41 15.22
N ILE A 219 -6.90 19.88 13.99
CA ILE A 219 -5.84 20.03 13.01
C ILE A 219 -4.91 21.16 13.43
N THR A 220 -3.60 20.90 13.37
CA THR A 220 -2.54 21.86 13.68
C THR A 220 -1.73 22.24 12.44
N THR A 221 -1.80 21.45 11.37
CA THR A 221 -1.08 21.67 10.12
C THR A 221 -1.99 22.21 9.02
N ASP A 222 -1.60 23.32 8.39
CA ASP A 222 -2.28 23.84 7.20
C ASP A 222 -1.99 22.97 5.98
N GLY A 223 -3.00 22.78 5.12
CA GLY A 223 -2.84 22.07 3.86
C GLY A 223 -3.01 20.55 3.92
N LEU A 224 -3.39 20.00 5.08
CA LEU A 224 -3.84 18.60 5.16
C LEU A 224 -5.11 18.40 4.34
N VAL A 225 -5.29 17.20 3.80
CA VAL A 225 -6.41 16.88 2.93
C VAL A 225 -7.22 15.75 3.52
N HIS A 226 -8.49 16.02 3.81
CA HIS A 226 -9.47 15.00 4.13
C HIS A 226 -10.22 14.59 2.86
N PHE A 227 -10.56 13.32 2.71
CA PHE A 227 -11.44 12.86 1.63
C PHE A 227 -12.46 11.87 2.16
N ASP A 228 -13.64 11.87 1.54
CA ASP A 228 -14.70 10.93 1.91
C ASP A 228 -14.35 9.53 1.41
N ALA A 229 -14.81 8.48 2.08
CA ALA A 229 -14.69 7.13 1.56
C ALA A 229 -15.38 6.99 0.20
N TYR A 230 -14.72 6.35 -0.76
CA TYR A 230 -15.26 6.14 -2.10
C TYR A 230 -14.90 4.77 -2.67
N CYS A 231 -15.81 4.20 -3.45
CA CYS A 231 -15.53 2.98 -4.19
C CYS A 231 -14.76 3.31 -5.47
N THR A 232 -13.61 2.67 -5.65
CA THR A 232 -12.75 2.88 -6.83
C THR A 232 -13.35 2.31 -8.12
N GLY A 233 -14.38 1.45 -8.03
CA GLY A 233 -14.92 0.71 -9.17
C GLY A 233 -14.15 -0.56 -9.51
N PHE A 234 -12.95 -0.75 -8.94
CA PHE A 234 -12.20 -2.00 -9.06
C PHE A 234 -12.88 -3.11 -8.25
N TYR A 235 -13.21 -4.20 -8.93
CA TYR A 235 -13.82 -5.38 -8.32
C TYR A 235 -12.82 -6.52 -8.23
N ASN A 236 -12.37 -6.86 -7.02
CA ASN A 236 -11.39 -7.89 -6.81
C ASN A 236 -12.02 -9.29 -6.88
N THR A 237 -11.67 -10.04 -7.93
CA THR A 237 -12.12 -11.41 -8.17
C THR A 237 -11.08 -12.47 -7.75
N SER A 238 -9.91 -12.05 -7.29
CA SER A 238 -8.85 -12.94 -6.85
C SER A 238 -9.30 -13.76 -5.65
N ASN A 239 -8.91 -15.04 -5.61
CA ASN A 239 -9.22 -15.95 -4.49
C ASN A 239 -10.71 -15.96 -4.07
N ASP A 240 -11.62 -15.77 -5.04
CA ASP A 240 -13.07 -15.70 -4.82
C ASP A 240 -13.53 -14.60 -3.84
N TYR A 241 -12.70 -13.57 -3.59
CA TYR A 241 -13.07 -12.47 -2.70
C TYR A 241 -14.37 -11.80 -3.14
N ASN A 242 -14.50 -11.48 -4.43
CA ASN A 242 -15.71 -10.92 -5.04
C ASN A 242 -16.20 -9.68 -4.27
N LYS A 243 -15.31 -8.69 -4.14
CA LYS A 243 -15.55 -7.45 -3.39
C LYS A 243 -15.09 -6.22 -4.15
N ASN A 244 -15.78 -5.11 -3.90
CA ASN A 244 -15.31 -3.77 -4.25
C ASN A 244 -14.05 -3.45 -3.44
N VAL A 245 -13.18 -2.65 -4.05
CA VAL A 245 -12.07 -2.00 -3.36
C VAL A 245 -12.43 -0.54 -3.13
N ASP A 246 -12.59 -0.18 -1.87
CA ASP A 246 -12.93 1.16 -1.42
C ASP A 246 -11.66 1.88 -0.93
N ALA A 247 -11.52 3.16 -1.22
CA ALA A 247 -10.46 3.99 -0.66
C ALA A 247 -11.00 4.75 0.55
N HIS A 248 -10.30 4.65 1.68
CA HIS A 248 -10.67 5.29 2.93
C HIS A 248 -9.59 6.26 3.39
N HIS A 249 -10.03 7.40 3.91
CA HIS A 249 -9.12 8.28 4.64
C HIS A 249 -8.77 7.61 5.98
N PRO A 250 -7.53 7.70 6.49
CA PRO A 250 -7.15 6.95 7.69
C PRO A 250 -7.99 7.30 8.91
N SER A 251 -8.54 8.53 8.99
CA SER A 251 -9.48 8.94 10.05
C SER A 251 -10.75 8.09 10.16
N ASP A 252 -11.09 7.27 9.17
CA ASP A 252 -12.22 6.34 9.22
C ASP A 252 -11.98 5.18 10.19
N PHE A 253 -10.71 4.89 10.52
CA PHE A 253 -10.33 3.77 11.36
C PHE A 253 -10.00 4.20 12.78
N THR A 254 -10.49 3.44 13.75
CA THR A 254 -10.30 3.71 15.18
C THR A 254 -8.84 3.73 15.63
N ASN A 255 -7.94 3.04 14.92
CA ASN A 255 -6.52 2.98 15.24
C ASN A 255 -5.71 4.18 14.72
N PHE A 256 -6.29 5.00 13.84
CA PHE A 256 -5.59 6.13 13.21
C PHE A 256 -6.19 7.48 13.65
N GLN A 257 -6.65 7.59 14.90
CA GLN A 257 -7.26 8.81 15.46
C GLN A 257 -6.22 9.82 15.97
N ALA A 258 -5.18 10.10 15.18
CA ALA A 258 -4.17 11.11 15.46
C ALA A 258 -3.69 11.77 14.17
N GLU A 259 -3.49 13.09 14.20
CA GLU A 259 -3.09 13.89 13.03
C GLU A 259 -1.82 13.36 12.35
N SER A 260 -0.88 12.77 13.11
CA SER A 260 0.34 12.18 12.56
C SER A 260 0.09 11.09 11.52
N PHE A 261 -1.04 10.36 11.61
CA PHE A 261 -1.43 9.34 10.63
C PHE A 261 -2.03 9.93 9.33
N TRP A 262 -2.30 11.23 9.29
CA TRP A 262 -3.00 11.88 8.18
C TRP A 262 -2.07 12.77 7.34
N MET A 263 -0.81 12.94 7.78
CA MET A 263 0.16 13.87 7.22
C MET A 263 0.52 13.62 5.74
N TYR A 264 0.25 12.43 5.23
CA TYR A 264 0.55 12.04 3.85
C TYR A 264 -0.57 12.38 2.86
N SER A 265 -1.77 12.72 3.36
CA SER A 265 -2.81 13.36 2.55
C SER A 265 -2.69 14.88 2.71
N THR A 266 -2.05 15.53 1.73
CA THR A 266 -1.62 16.93 1.86
C THR A 266 -1.50 17.63 0.51
N VAL A 267 -1.54 18.96 0.52
CA VAL A 267 -1.19 19.79 -0.63
C VAL A 267 0.34 19.79 -0.80
N LYS A 268 0.83 19.23 -1.91
CA LYS A 268 2.28 19.15 -2.20
C LYS A 268 2.82 20.43 -2.84
N ALA A 269 1.97 21.18 -3.54
CA ALA A 269 2.38 22.43 -4.18
C ALA A 269 1.23 23.44 -4.23
N TYR A 270 1.59 24.72 -4.15
CA TYR A 270 0.69 25.86 -4.34
C TYR A 270 1.15 26.69 -5.55
N THR A 271 0.21 27.35 -6.23
CA THR A 271 0.54 28.37 -7.22
C THR A 271 1.13 29.61 -6.55
N LYS A 272 1.72 30.52 -7.33
CA LYS A 272 2.26 31.79 -6.82
C LYS A 272 1.19 32.65 -6.12
N GLU A 273 -0.07 32.48 -6.51
CA GLU A 273 -1.24 33.13 -5.93
C GLU A 273 -1.76 32.43 -4.66
N GLY A 274 -1.09 31.36 -4.20
CA GLY A 274 -1.45 30.61 -3.00
C GLY A 274 -2.62 29.65 -3.15
N LYS A 275 -2.99 29.29 -4.40
CA LYS A 275 -4.02 28.27 -4.66
C LYS A 275 -3.39 26.87 -4.70
N PRO A 276 -4.10 25.80 -4.32
CA PRO A 276 -3.57 24.44 -4.48
C PRO A 276 -3.25 24.17 -5.95
N ALA A 277 -2.08 23.59 -6.19
CA ALA A 277 -1.60 23.19 -7.51
C ALA A 277 -1.48 21.67 -7.63
N ILE A 278 -0.92 21.02 -6.61
CA ILE A 278 -0.79 19.56 -6.54
C ILE A 278 -1.30 19.09 -5.19
N VAL A 279 -2.27 18.17 -5.22
CA VAL A 279 -2.81 17.50 -4.04
C VAL A 279 -2.40 16.04 -4.09
N GLN A 280 -2.05 15.49 -2.93
CA GLN A 280 -1.79 14.08 -2.76
C GLN A 280 -2.74 13.48 -1.72
N LEU A 281 -3.21 12.27 -2.00
CA LEU A 281 -3.97 11.46 -1.05
C LEU A 281 -3.18 10.19 -0.74
N ALA A 282 -3.26 9.76 0.52
CA ALA A 282 -2.66 8.54 1.03
C ALA A 282 -3.78 7.64 1.59
N PRO A 283 -4.47 6.89 0.72
CA PRO A 283 -5.61 6.08 1.13
C PRO A 283 -5.22 4.76 1.80
N TYR A 284 -6.12 4.27 2.63
CA TYR A 284 -6.20 2.85 2.95
C TYR A 284 -7.18 2.21 1.96
N TYR A 285 -6.70 1.35 1.06
CA TYR A 285 -7.59 0.59 0.18
C TYR A 285 -8.15 -0.61 0.92
N TYR A 286 -9.46 -0.71 1.04
CA TYR A 286 -10.14 -1.65 1.92
C TYR A 286 -11.19 -2.47 1.15
N MET A 287 -11.27 -3.77 1.47
CA MET A 287 -12.37 -4.63 1.05
C MET A 287 -13.22 -4.95 2.27
N ASP A 288 -14.50 -4.59 2.22
CA ASP A 288 -15.41 -4.71 3.36
C ASP A 288 -15.42 -6.14 3.95
N GLY A 289 -15.07 -6.21 5.24
CA GLY A 289 -14.99 -7.45 6.02
C GLY A 289 -13.76 -8.33 5.77
N LEU A 290 -12.86 -7.96 4.84
CA LEU A 290 -11.69 -8.77 4.45
C LEU A 290 -10.34 -8.11 4.76
N GLY A 291 -10.32 -6.81 5.06
CA GLY A 291 -9.07 -6.06 5.23
C GLY A 291 -8.63 -5.39 3.93
N GLY A 292 -7.37 -4.97 3.86
CA GLY A 292 -6.88 -4.28 2.67
C GLY A 292 -5.40 -3.90 2.71
N TRP A 293 -5.05 -2.87 1.94
CA TRP A 293 -3.70 -2.37 1.74
C TRP A 293 -3.58 -0.97 2.32
N ASP A 294 -2.72 -0.84 3.32
CA ASP A 294 -2.49 0.40 4.04
C ASP A 294 -1.39 1.22 3.36
N HIS A 295 -1.78 2.25 2.61
CA HIS A 295 -0.86 3.24 2.04
C HIS A 295 -0.97 4.59 2.75
N SER A 296 -1.54 4.63 3.97
CA SER A 296 -1.81 5.87 4.70
C SER A 296 -0.55 6.67 5.08
N GLN A 297 0.62 6.07 4.97
CA GLN A 297 1.93 6.64 5.33
C GLN A 297 2.89 6.70 4.14
N GLU A 298 2.36 6.72 2.91
CA GLU A 298 3.15 6.70 1.68
C GLU A 298 2.89 7.95 0.84
N ASP A 299 3.97 8.53 0.30
CA ASP A 299 3.88 9.59 -0.71
C ASP A 299 3.64 8.98 -2.10
N GLY A 300 2.97 9.72 -2.98
CA GLY A 300 2.83 9.37 -4.39
C GLY A 300 1.75 8.36 -4.75
N VAL A 301 0.95 7.89 -3.79
CA VAL A 301 -0.11 6.89 -4.03
C VAL A 301 -1.18 7.45 -4.95
N VAL A 302 -1.85 8.53 -4.56
CA VAL A 302 -2.79 9.26 -5.41
C VAL A 302 -2.30 10.69 -5.58
N ARG A 303 -2.15 11.16 -6.83
CA ARG A 303 -1.78 12.55 -7.13
C ARG A 303 -2.82 13.21 -8.03
N ILE A 304 -3.12 14.46 -7.70
CA ILE A 304 -4.07 15.31 -8.41
C ILE A 304 -3.35 16.63 -8.74
N ALA A 305 -2.97 16.82 -10.00
CA ALA A 305 -2.47 18.10 -10.48
C ALA A 305 -3.62 18.92 -11.04
N PHE A 306 -3.81 20.12 -10.51
CA PHE A 306 -4.92 20.99 -10.89
C PHE A 306 -4.80 21.42 -12.37
N PRO A 307 -5.91 21.81 -13.01
CA PRO A 307 -5.91 22.20 -14.42
C PRO A 307 -4.83 23.23 -14.77
N GLY A 308 -4.04 22.93 -15.80
CA GLY A 308 -2.93 23.78 -16.25
C GLY A 308 -1.61 23.58 -15.50
N ILE A 309 -1.56 22.71 -14.48
CA ILE A 309 -0.33 22.28 -13.82
C ILE A 309 0.28 21.12 -14.62
N VAL A 310 1.58 21.23 -14.91
CA VAL A 310 2.38 20.13 -15.45
C VAL A 310 2.98 19.38 -14.27
N LEU A 311 2.77 18.06 -14.20
CA LEU A 311 3.49 17.21 -13.25
C LEU A 311 4.94 17.14 -13.70
N THR A 312 5.85 17.67 -12.89
CA THR A 312 7.29 17.57 -13.12
C THR A 312 7.85 16.37 -12.37
N ASP A 313 8.57 15.51 -13.07
CA ASP A 313 9.31 14.38 -12.52
C ASP A 313 10.73 14.80 -12.13
N TYR A 314 10.88 15.32 -10.91
CA TYR A 314 12.18 15.65 -10.32
C TYR A 314 12.79 14.51 -9.51
N THR A 315 12.28 13.28 -9.66
CA THR A 315 12.74 12.14 -8.87
C THR A 315 14.18 11.74 -9.21
N ALA A 316 14.81 10.99 -8.32
CA ALA A 316 16.06 10.30 -8.61
C ALA A 316 16.09 8.92 -7.95
N GLU A 317 16.80 8.00 -8.57
CA GLU A 317 17.19 6.73 -7.98
C GLU A 317 18.72 6.63 -7.95
N VAL A 318 19.26 6.02 -6.89
CA VAL A 318 20.68 5.75 -6.80
C VAL A 318 20.93 4.34 -6.29
N ALA A 319 21.92 3.66 -6.87
CA ALA A 319 22.33 2.31 -6.48
C ALA A 319 23.86 2.18 -6.43
N TYR A 320 24.36 1.38 -5.50
CA TYR A 320 25.77 1.01 -5.45
C TYR A 320 26.06 -0.15 -6.41
N LEU A 321 26.97 0.07 -7.37
CA LEU A 321 27.37 -0.94 -8.37
C LEU A 321 28.63 -1.71 -7.98
N GLY A 322 29.33 -1.29 -6.93
CA GLY A 322 30.59 -1.90 -6.52
C GLY A 322 31.76 -0.90 -6.51
N ARG A 323 32.98 -1.43 -6.55
CA ARG A 323 34.21 -0.63 -6.44
C ARG A 323 35.07 -0.66 -7.69
N TYR A 324 35.91 0.35 -7.82
CA TYR A 324 37.02 0.42 -8.76
C TYR A 324 38.30 0.78 -8.01
N THR A 325 39.41 0.11 -8.32
CA THR A 325 40.74 0.46 -7.81
C THR A 325 41.61 0.82 -9.01
N ASP A 326 42.22 1.99 -8.99
CA ASP A 326 43.08 2.44 -10.10
C ASP A 326 44.51 1.86 -10.02
N VAL A 327 45.30 2.11 -11.06
CA VAL A 327 46.70 1.66 -11.15
C VAL A 327 47.63 2.27 -10.09
N SER A 328 47.16 3.28 -9.34
CA SER A 328 47.88 3.92 -8.23
C SER A 328 47.38 3.44 -6.86
N ASN A 329 46.58 2.37 -6.82
CA ASN A 329 45.92 1.83 -5.61
C ASN A 329 44.96 2.80 -4.91
N LYS A 330 44.37 3.77 -5.63
CA LYS A 330 43.27 4.56 -5.09
C LYS A 330 41.95 3.86 -5.33
N ASN A 331 41.05 3.98 -4.35
CA ASN A 331 39.79 3.28 -4.32
C ASN A 331 38.63 4.22 -4.60
N TYR A 332 37.63 3.70 -5.29
CA TYR A 332 36.45 4.45 -5.71
C TYR A 332 35.19 3.61 -5.54
N ALA A 333 34.11 4.25 -5.09
CA ALA A 333 32.76 3.71 -5.06
C ALA A 333 32.01 4.10 -6.34
N ILE A 334 31.28 3.15 -6.92
CA ILE A 334 30.57 3.35 -8.19
C ILE A 334 29.07 3.46 -7.89
N ALA A 335 28.47 4.60 -8.22
CA ALA A 335 27.04 4.84 -8.17
C ALA A 335 26.42 4.71 -9.55
N LYS A 336 25.25 4.09 -9.65
CA LYS A 336 24.33 4.27 -10.78
C LYS A 336 23.25 5.26 -10.36
N VAL A 337 23.08 6.33 -11.12
CA VAL A 337 22.04 7.34 -10.89
C VAL A 337 21.07 7.33 -12.05
N THR A 338 19.78 7.25 -11.75
CA THR A 338 18.68 7.48 -12.69
C THR A 338 17.99 8.78 -12.29
N LEU A 339 17.82 9.70 -13.23
CA LEU A 339 17.14 10.98 -13.01
C LEU A 339 15.77 10.95 -13.69
N GLY A 340 14.78 11.55 -13.02
CA GLY A 340 13.45 11.82 -13.59
C GLY A 340 13.50 12.77 -14.79
N GLU A 341 12.45 12.75 -15.60
CA GLU A 341 12.41 13.43 -16.89
C GLU A 341 12.65 14.95 -16.80
N ASP A 342 12.20 15.58 -15.73
CA ASP A 342 12.25 17.04 -15.58
C ASP A 342 13.47 17.53 -14.80
N VAL A 343 14.36 16.63 -14.34
CA VAL A 343 15.59 17.02 -13.63
C VAL A 343 16.54 17.76 -14.58
N GLU A 344 16.79 19.05 -14.31
CA GLU A 344 17.73 19.86 -15.09
C GLU A 344 19.19 19.51 -14.75
N SER A 345 19.46 19.30 -13.47
CA SER A 345 20.72 18.78 -12.96
C SER A 345 20.54 18.10 -11.60
N ALA A 346 21.53 17.32 -11.18
CA ALA A 346 21.58 16.73 -9.86
C ALA A 346 22.99 16.86 -9.29
N LYS A 347 23.11 16.85 -7.97
CA LYS A 347 24.38 16.78 -7.27
C LYS A 347 24.46 15.52 -6.44
N ILE A 348 25.54 14.77 -6.58
CA ILE A 348 25.79 13.56 -5.81
C ILE A 348 27.01 13.72 -4.90
N ALA A 349 26.91 13.23 -3.67
CA ALA A 349 28.04 13.11 -2.77
C ALA A 349 28.11 11.71 -2.15
N LEU A 350 29.32 11.31 -1.78
CA LEU A 350 29.60 10.14 -0.94
C LEU A 350 29.87 10.63 0.47
N VAL A 351 29.08 10.17 1.44
CA VAL A 351 29.19 10.60 2.84
C VAL A 351 29.33 9.39 3.76
N SER A 352 30.07 9.56 4.86
CA SER A 352 30.17 8.57 5.92
C SER A 352 28.98 8.68 6.87
N GLY A 353 28.21 7.60 7.08
CA GLY A 353 27.10 7.55 8.04
C GLY A 353 25.68 7.61 7.42
N GLU A 354 24.67 7.64 8.30
CA GLU A 354 23.25 7.41 7.96
C GLU A 354 22.36 8.67 7.96
N ASP A 355 22.89 9.86 8.29
CA ASP A 355 22.09 11.09 8.34
C ASP A 355 21.95 11.71 6.92
N ILE A 356 21.05 11.13 6.14
CA ILE A 356 20.78 11.51 4.75
C ILE A 356 20.24 12.94 4.66
N GLU A 357 19.43 13.38 5.62
CA GLU A 357 18.86 14.73 5.63
C GLU A 357 19.93 15.81 5.83
N ALA A 358 20.84 15.60 6.79
CA ALA A 358 21.95 16.52 7.02
C ALA A 358 22.87 16.55 5.79
N ALA A 359 23.11 15.39 5.16
CA ALA A 359 23.91 15.31 3.95
C ALA A 359 23.27 16.05 2.77
N ALA A 360 21.96 15.88 2.54
CA ALA A 360 21.24 16.60 1.49
C ALA A 360 21.30 18.12 1.70
N LYS A 361 21.08 18.61 2.94
CA LYS A 361 21.24 20.03 3.29
C LYS A 361 22.66 20.54 3.01
N GLY A 362 23.67 19.75 3.36
CA GLY A 362 25.07 20.10 3.11
C GLY A 362 25.44 20.16 1.63
N ILE A 363 24.81 19.34 0.78
CA ILE A 363 24.96 19.42 -0.67
C ILE A 363 24.30 20.70 -1.22
N ILE A 364 23.13 21.05 -0.68
CA ILE A 364 22.38 22.24 -1.10
C ILE A 364 23.12 23.54 -0.74
N ASP A 365 23.63 23.65 0.49
CA ASP A 365 24.35 24.85 0.96
C ASP A 365 25.83 24.90 0.53
N GLY A 366 26.34 23.81 -0.05
CA GLY A 366 27.70 23.68 -0.55
C GLY A 366 28.76 23.36 0.50
N SER A 367 28.37 23.04 1.74
CA SER A 367 29.29 22.58 2.79
C SER A 367 29.81 21.17 2.57
N ILE A 368 29.06 20.33 1.84
CA ILE A 368 29.51 19.01 1.37
C ILE A 368 29.90 19.11 -0.09
N LYS A 369 31.11 18.66 -0.40
CA LYS A 369 31.60 18.59 -1.78
C LYS A 369 30.81 17.52 -2.54
N SER A 370 30.24 17.92 -3.68
CA SER A 370 29.45 17.06 -4.56
C SER A 370 29.93 17.14 -6.01
N GLU A 371 29.61 16.13 -6.79
CA GLU A 371 29.74 16.14 -8.25
C GLU A 371 28.39 16.45 -8.89
N GLU A 372 28.40 17.25 -9.96
CA GLU A 372 27.19 17.62 -10.70
C GLU A 372 26.95 16.65 -11.87
N LEU A 373 25.68 16.34 -12.11
CA LEU A 373 25.16 15.44 -13.12
C LEU A 373 24.08 16.16 -13.91
N THR A 374 24.08 16.04 -15.23
CA THR A 374 23.01 16.59 -16.09
C THR A 374 22.25 15.50 -16.85
N GLU A 375 22.63 14.23 -16.65
CA GLU A 375 21.99 13.08 -17.25
C GLU A 375 22.17 11.84 -16.36
N SER A 376 21.29 10.85 -16.53
CA SER A 376 21.40 9.55 -15.87
C SER A 376 22.72 8.88 -16.25
N GLY A 377 23.37 8.19 -15.31
CA GLY A 377 24.68 7.61 -15.60
C GLY A 377 25.35 6.93 -14.42
N THR A 378 26.62 6.58 -14.65
CA THR A 378 27.48 5.99 -13.62
C THR A 378 28.46 7.03 -13.13
N VAL A 379 28.54 7.22 -11.81
CA VAL A 379 29.43 8.17 -11.15
C VAL A 379 30.43 7.41 -10.30
N THR A 380 31.69 7.84 -10.32
CA THR A 380 32.78 7.17 -9.60
C THR A 380 33.36 8.13 -8.57
N LEU A 381 33.08 7.89 -7.30
CA LEU A 381 33.48 8.79 -6.21
C LEU A 381 34.64 8.19 -5.40
N PRO A 382 35.69 8.95 -5.09
CA PRO A 382 36.86 8.44 -4.34
C PRO A 382 36.46 8.03 -2.92
N CYS A 383 36.99 6.90 -2.47
CA CYS A 383 36.73 6.35 -1.14
C CYS A 383 37.96 5.56 -0.67
N ASP A 384 38.77 6.16 0.20
CA ASP A 384 40.09 5.63 0.57
C ASP A 384 40.09 4.78 1.85
N GLU A 385 38.96 4.68 2.54
CA GLU A 385 38.80 3.91 3.79
C GLU A 385 37.60 2.96 3.68
N GLY A 386 37.71 1.81 4.35
CA GLY A 386 36.59 0.88 4.49
C GLY A 386 35.59 1.39 5.53
N GLY A 387 34.29 1.18 5.30
CA GLY A 387 33.24 1.65 6.21
C GLY A 387 31.83 1.64 5.62
N VAL A 388 30.87 2.11 6.40
CA VAL A 388 29.49 2.34 5.95
C VAL A 388 29.41 3.73 5.31
N TYR A 389 28.97 3.77 4.06
CA TYR A 389 28.82 4.99 3.29
C TYR A 389 27.43 5.07 2.67
N SER A 390 27.01 6.30 2.35
CA SER A 390 25.81 6.55 1.57
C SER A 390 26.13 7.42 0.37
N PHE A 391 25.58 7.07 -0.79
CA PHE A 391 25.37 8.05 -1.84
C PHE A 391 24.16 8.89 -1.48
N VAL A 392 24.28 10.20 -1.63
CA VAL A 392 23.17 11.14 -1.50
C VAL A 392 23.12 11.98 -2.76
N VAL A 393 21.98 11.94 -3.45
CA VAL A 393 21.69 12.70 -4.66
C VAL A 393 20.67 13.77 -4.30
N VAL A 394 20.88 15.00 -4.75
CA VAL A 394 19.90 16.09 -4.69
C VAL A 394 19.62 16.55 -6.12
N THR A 395 18.35 16.53 -6.54
CA THR A 395 17.93 16.98 -7.86
C THR A 395 17.63 18.48 -7.87
N TYR A 396 17.77 19.11 -9.03
CA TYR A 396 17.53 20.52 -9.27
C TYR A 396 16.65 20.70 -10.51
N GLY A 397 15.76 21.68 -10.42
CA GLY A 397 14.87 22.09 -11.51
C GLY A 397 14.40 23.53 -11.27
N GLY A 398 14.28 24.33 -12.33
CA GLY A 398 13.95 25.75 -12.20
C GLY A 398 14.96 26.57 -11.38
N GLY A 399 16.20 26.09 -11.24
CA GLY A 399 17.25 26.70 -10.43
C GLY A 399 17.15 26.46 -8.91
N GLU A 400 16.20 25.64 -8.44
CA GLU A 400 16.02 25.29 -7.02
C GLU A 400 16.20 23.78 -6.80
N ALA A 401 16.58 23.39 -5.57
CA ALA A 401 16.66 21.98 -5.18
C ALA A 401 15.25 21.40 -5.06
N GLN A 402 15.04 20.19 -5.58
CA GLN A 402 13.72 19.57 -5.73
C GLN A 402 13.58 18.35 -4.80
N GLU A 403 14.17 17.21 -5.16
CA GLU A 403 14.10 15.96 -4.39
C GLU A 403 15.48 15.46 -3.98
N ASN A 404 15.52 14.42 -3.14
CA ASN A 404 16.75 13.71 -2.81
C ASN A 404 16.55 12.19 -2.81
N ALA A 405 17.62 11.46 -3.14
CA ALA A 405 17.66 10.00 -3.16
C ALA A 405 18.93 9.50 -2.49
N SER A 406 18.89 8.30 -1.90
CA SER A 406 20.08 7.75 -1.24
C SER A 406 20.19 6.24 -1.34
N ALA A 407 21.42 5.75 -1.25
CA ALA A 407 21.74 4.33 -1.14
C ALA A 407 22.90 4.14 -0.16
N THR A 408 22.65 3.39 0.91
CA THR A 408 23.64 3.08 1.95
C THR A 408 24.25 1.70 1.69
N PHE A 409 25.58 1.60 1.80
CA PHE A 409 26.34 0.39 1.49
C PHE A 409 27.63 0.30 2.31
N ASN A 410 28.20 -0.91 2.38
CA ASN A 410 29.53 -1.14 2.95
C ASN A 410 30.59 -1.04 1.85
N PHE A 411 31.62 -0.24 2.08
CA PHE A 411 32.76 -0.09 1.18
C PHE A 411 34.02 -0.77 1.75
N SER A 412 34.81 -1.40 0.89
CA SER A 412 36.10 -2.02 1.22
C SER A 412 37.17 -1.67 0.18
N THR A 413 38.37 -1.31 0.64
CA THR A 413 39.51 -0.77 -0.15
C THR A 413 40.33 -1.81 -0.91
N GLY A 414 39.99 -3.09 -0.84
CA GLY A 414 40.69 -4.14 -1.59
C GLY A 414 42.00 -4.59 -0.96
N GLY A 415 42.28 -5.88 -1.16
CA GLY A 415 42.75 -6.78 -0.11
C GLY A 415 41.66 -7.83 0.14
N SER A 416 42.02 -9.00 0.67
CA SER A 416 41.00 -9.89 1.22
C SER A 416 40.21 -9.10 2.27
N PRO A 417 38.87 -9.20 2.40
CA PRO A 417 38.15 -8.55 3.49
C PRO A 417 38.77 -8.87 4.87
N PHE A 418 39.44 -10.02 4.97
CA PHE A 418 40.18 -10.43 6.15
C PHE A 418 41.47 -9.62 6.43
N ASP A 419 42.00 -8.87 5.46
CA ASP A 419 43.18 -8.01 5.64
C ASP A 419 42.91 -6.84 6.60
N ASP A 420 41.64 -6.47 6.79
CA ASP A 420 41.21 -5.46 7.75
C ASP A 420 41.17 -6.00 9.19
N LEU A 421 41.20 -7.33 9.36
CA LEU A 421 41.23 -7.99 10.66
C LEU A 421 42.68 -8.11 11.18
N LEU A 422 42.89 -7.77 12.45
CA LEU A 422 44.16 -7.92 13.13
C LEU A 422 44.51 -9.41 13.28
N GLN A 423 45.70 -9.80 12.80
CA GLN A 423 46.26 -11.13 13.03
C GLN A 423 46.92 -11.22 14.40
N GLY A 424 46.89 -12.42 14.99
CA GLY A 424 47.52 -12.73 16.27
C GLY A 424 46.86 -12.06 17.48
N THR A 425 45.61 -11.60 17.32
CA THR A 425 44.81 -11.01 18.41
C THR A 425 44.65 -12.03 19.54
N SER A 426 44.87 -11.61 20.79
CA SER A 426 44.69 -12.50 21.95
C SER A 426 43.20 -12.75 22.17
N ILE A 427 42.82 -13.97 22.55
CA ILE A 427 41.43 -14.28 22.94
C ILE A 427 40.92 -13.34 24.06
N ASP A 428 41.81 -12.87 24.92
CA ASP A 428 41.47 -11.95 26.02
C ASP A 428 41.08 -10.54 25.51
N ASP A 429 41.48 -10.16 24.30
CA ASP A 429 41.18 -8.84 23.71
C ASP A 429 39.71 -8.72 23.26
N TYR A 430 39.02 -9.86 23.07
CA TYR A 430 37.59 -9.90 22.75
C TYR A 430 36.69 -9.76 23.99
N VAL A 431 37.25 -9.96 25.19
CA VAL A 431 36.48 -9.97 26.45
C VAL A 431 36.07 -8.54 26.83
N GLY A 432 34.76 -8.31 26.95
CA GLY A 432 34.24 -6.99 27.24
C GLY A 432 32.76 -6.84 26.91
N ASN A 433 32.28 -5.60 26.97
CA ASN A 433 30.93 -5.26 26.56
C ASN A 433 30.97 -4.58 25.19
N TRP A 434 30.02 -4.94 24.35
CA TRP A 434 29.94 -4.55 22.95
C TRP A 434 28.56 -3.96 22.66
N LEU A 435 28.52 -2.89 21.87
CA LEU A 435 27.31 -2.39 21.25
C LEU A 435 27.14 -3.08 19.89
N VAL A 436 26.00 -3.75 19.73
CA VAL A 436 25.66 -4.52 18.55
C VAL A 436 24.50 -3.83 17.85
N PRO A 437 24.70 -3.23 16.66
CA PRO A 437 23.60 -2.69 15.89
C PRO A 437 22.61 -3.80 15.53
N ALA A 438 21.33 -3.50 15.66
CA ALA A 438 20.26 -4.44 15.46
C ALA A 438 19.06 -3.76 14.82
N ALA A 439 18.37 -4.48 13.94
CA ALA A 439 17.21 -3.93 13.23
C ALA A 439 16.07 -4.93 13.13
N THR A 440 14.87 -4.40 12.95
CA THR A 440 13.66 -5.11 12.52
C THR A 440 13.16 -4.47 11.23
N SER A 441 12.02 -4.93 10.72
CA SER A 441 11.35 -4.27 9.60
C SER A 441 10.88 -2.84 9.89
N SER A 442 10.79 -2.41 11.15
CA SER A 442 10.19 -1.12 11.53
C SER A 442 11.03 -0.25 12.47
N ALA A 443 12.15 -0.76 12.98
CA ALA A 443 12.99 -0.04 13.93
C ALA A 443 14.44 -0.55 13.94
N SER A 444 15.39 0.33 14.21
CA SER A 444 16.81 0.02 14.41
C SER A 444 17.34 0.63 15.71
N GLY A 445 18.41 0.05 16.25
CA GLY A 445 19.06 0.52 17.47
C GLY A 445 20.27 -0.34 17.84
N ASN A 446 20.74 -0.22 19.08
CA ASN A 446 21.88 -0.99 19.59
C ASN A 446 21.47 -1.90 20.75
N LEU A 447 21.96 -3.13 20.71
CA LEU A 447 21.91 -4.11 21.80
C LEU A 447 23.24 -4.12 22.55
N ALA A 448 23.22 -4.47 23.83
CA ALA A 448 24.42 -4.57 24.64
C ALA A 448 24.80 -6.05 24.83
N ALA A 449 25.84 -6.50 24.13
CA ALA A 449 26.38 -7.84 24.30
C ALA A 449 27.50 -7.86 25.34
N SER A 450 27.53 -8.88 26.18
CA SER A 450 28.67 -9.19 27.05
C SER A 450 29.41 -10.40 26.51
N VAL A 451 30.70 -10.24 26.24
CA VAL A 451 31.60 -11.30 25.78
C VAL A 451 32.53 -11.69 26.91
N LYS A 452 32.56 -12.98 27.24
CA LYS A 452 33.41 -13.56 28.29
C LYS A 452 34.18 -14.75 27.74
N LYS A 453 35.35 -14.99 28.33
CA LYS A 453 36.14 -16.18 28.05
C LYS A 453 35.60 -17.37 28.83
N ALA A 454 35.15 -18.43 28.14
CA ALA A 454 34.83 -19.71 28.78
C ALA A 454 36.11 -20.50 29.05
N ASP A 455 36.97 -20.61 28.03
CA ASP A 455 38.27 -21.28 28.09
C ASP A 455 39.24 -20.67 27.06
N ASN A 456 40.34 -21.35 26.74
CA ASN A 456 41.35 -20.82 25.82
C ASN A 456 40.99 -20.94 24.32
N GLN A 457 39.81 -21.46 23.99
CA GLN A 457 39.34 -21.69 22.63
C GLN A 457 37.89 -21.21 22.42
N THR A 458 37.17 -20.84 23.47
CA THR A 458 35.76 -20.47 23.36
C THR A 458 35.44 -19.18 24.11
N LEU A 459 34.74 -18.27 23.43
CA LEU A 459 34.10 -17.10 24.01
C LEU A 459 32.59 -17.34 24.13
N VAL A 460 31.99 -16.74 25.14
CA VAL A 460 30.56 -16.80 25.47
C VAL A 460 29.99 -15.40 25.30
N VAL A 461 28.89 -15.29 24.55
CA VAL A 461 28.18 -14.04 24.30
C VAL A 461 26.78 -14.10 24.89
N LYS A 462 26.34 -13.01 25.52
CA LYS A 462 25.00 -12.88 26.14
C LYS A 462 24.45 -11.45 25.98
N GLY A 463 23.13 -11.26 25.95
CA GLY A 463 22.47 -9.95 26.02
C GLY A 463 21.89 -9.41 24.71
N LEU A 464 21.73 -10.26 23.69
CA LEU A 464 21.17 -9.90 22.39
C LEU A 464 19.64 -10.06 22.27
N LEU A 465 18.96 -10.65 23.25
CA LEU A 465 17.49 -10.71 23.29
C LEU A 465 16.87 -9.81 24.36
N GLY A 466 17.61 -9.42 25.39
CA GLY A 466 17.11 -8.49 26.41
C GLY A 466 15.85 -8.93 27.15
N GLU A 467 15.48 -10.21 27.06
CA GLU A 467 14.30 -10.79 27.68
C GLU A 467 14.63 -11.30 29.08
N GLU A 468 13.83 -10.88 30.07
CA GLU A 468 14.04 -11.26 31.45
C GLU A 468 13.68 -12.73 31.66
N GLY A 469 14.66 -13.53 32.08
CA GLY A 469 14.47 -14.95 32.42
C GLY A 469 14.75 -15.94 31.28
N TYR A 470 15.04 -15.46 30.07
CA TYR A 470 15.51 -16.30 28.96
C TYR A 470 17.05 -16.31 28.88
N ASP A 471 17.65 -17.47 28.53
CA ASP A 471 19.10 -17.58 28.35
C ASP A 471 19.50 -17.47 26.88
N ASP A 472 19.82 -16.24 26.46
CA ASP A 472 20.28 -15.91 25.11
C ASP A 472 21.78 -16.12 24.91
N THR A 473 22.33 -17.16 25.52
CA THR A 473 23.75 -17.46 25.44
C THR A 473 24.09 -18.16 24.13
N PHE A 474 25.16 -17.70 23.46
CA PHE A 474 25.79 -18.41 22.34
C PHE A 474 27.31 -18.33 22.41
N TYR A 475 27.98 -19.14 21.59
CA TYR A 475 29.43 -19.34 21.63
C TYR A 475 30.11 -18.86 20.34
N LEU A 476 31.36 -18.41 20.50
CA LEU A 476 32.28 -18.11 19.41
C LEU A 476 33.54 -18.94 19.59
N ASP A 477 34.01 -19.58 18.51
CA ASP A 477 35.22 -20.40 18.53
C ASP A 477 36.44 -19.54 18.17
N TYR A 478 37.48 -19.59 18.98
CA TYR A 478 38.73 -18.85 18.78
C TYR A 478 39.76 -19.71 18.04
N ASP A 479 40.25 -19.19 16.92
CA ASP A 479 41.36 -19.75 16.18
C ASP A 479 42.69 -19.15 16.67
N LYS A 480 43.49 -19.98 17.33
CA LYS A 480 44.80 -19.60 17.86
C LYS A 480 45.86 -19.30 16.79
N GLU A 481 45.68 -19.78 15.55
CA GLU A 481 46.68 -19.61 14.48
C GLU A 481 46.56 -18.22 13.87
N THR A 482 45.34 -17.79 13.58
CA THR A 482 45.05 -16.46 13.02
C THR A 482 44.81 -15.41 14.10
N GLY A 483 44.36 -15.82 15.29
CA GLY A 483 43.84 -14.94 16.33
C GLY A 483 42.40 -14.48 16.08
N TRP A 484 41.69 -15.06 15.11
CA TRP A 484 40.31 -14.73 14.77
C TRP A 484 39.30 -15.58 15.53
N ILE A 485 38.02 -15.24 15.41
CA ILE A 485 36.90 -15.98 15.99
C ILE A 485 35.92 -16.43 14.91
N ILE A 486 35.15 -17.47 15.19
CA ILE A 486 34.16 -18.03 14.26
C ILE A 486 32.77 -17.94 14.91
N LEU A 487 31.82 -17.39 14.16
CA LEU A 487 30.41 -17.43 14.49
C LEU A 487 29.71 -18.39 13.53
N ALA A 488 29.38 -19.57 14.04
CA ALA A 488 28.62 -20.58 13.32
C ALA A 488 27.20 -20.72 13.88
N PRO A 489 26.23 -21.16 13.06
CA PRO A 489 24.92 -21.55 13.52
C PRO A 489 25.01 -22.63 14.59
N GLN A 490 24.18 -22.52 15.62
CA GLN A 490 24.24 -23.39 16.79
C GLN A 490 22.88 -23.50 17.47
N ASP A 491 22.66 -24.61 18.17
CA ASP A 491 21.49 -24.77 19.04
C ASP A 491 21.60 -23.80 20.22
N VAL A 492 20.48 -23.17 20.57
CA VAL A 492 20.35 -22.25 21.71
C VAL A 492 19.17 -22.67 22.57
N GLU A 493 18.95 -21.99 23.70
CA GLU A 493 17.89 -22.33 24.65
C GLU A 493 16.52 -22.37 23.92
N PRO A 494 15.70 -23.42 24.09
CA PRO A 494 14.38 -23.49 23.48
C PRO A 494 13.52 -22.25 23.78
N TYR A 495 12.80 -21.76 22.77
CA TYR A 495 11.97 -20.56 22.89
C TYR A 495 10.50 -20.92 22.76
N ASP A 496 9.69 -20.56 23.77
CA ASP A 496 8.24 -20.81 23.82
C ASP A 496 7.85 -22.27 23.50
N GLY A 497 8.66 -23.23 23.98
CA GLY A 497 8.43 -24.67 23.77
C GLY A 497 8.88 -25.21 22.40
N TYR A 498 9.49 -24.39 21.56
CA TYR A 498 10.09 -24.78 20.29
C TYR A 498 11.61 -24.90 20.40
N ASP A 499 12.19 -25.86 19.67
CA ASP A 499 13.63 -25.91 19.46
C ASP A 499 14.09 -24.59 18.82
N ALA A 500 15.22 -24.05 19.27
CA ALA A 500 15.72 -22.76 18.80
C ALA A 500 17.17 -22.87 18.31
N VAL A 501 17.50 -22.06 17.30
CA VAL A 501 18.84 -21.98 16.73
C VAL A 501 19.25 -20.53 16.55
N LEU A 502 20.54 -20.26 16.70
CA LEU A 502 21.17 -19.07 16.14
C LEU A 502 21.49 -19.36 14.67
N ALA A 503 21.03 -18.51 13.75
CA ALA A 503 21.22 -18.70 12.32
C ALA A 503 21.81 -17.45 11.65
N LEU A 504 22.51 -17.66 10.53
CA LEU A 504 22.93 -16.61 9.63
C LEU A 504 21.75 -16.21 8.74
N ILE A 505 21.59 -14.92 8.48
CA ILE A 505 20.42 -14.33 7.84
C ILE A 505 20.85 -13.38 6.72
N ASN A 506 20.13 -13.46 5.62
CA ASN A 506 20.13 -12.45 4.57
C ASN A 506 18.78 -11.72 4.68
N SER A 507 18.84 -10.54 5.29
CA SER A 507 17.66 -9.77 5.70
C SER A 507 16.84 -9.26 4.51
N SER A 508 17.51 -8.89 3.40
CA SER A 508 16.84 -8.44 2.17
C SER A 508 16.13 -9.57 1.42
N ALA A 509 16.73 -10.76 1.38
CA ALA A 509 16.17 -11.92 0.69
C ALA A 509 15.21 -12.75 1.56
N GLY A 510 15.09 -12.45 2.86
CA GLY A 510 14.31 -13.23 3.82
C GLY A 510 14.78 -14.69 3.93
N LYS A 511 16.09 -14.93 3.78
CA LYS A 511 16.71 -16.27 3.79
C LYS A 511 17.55 -16.47 5.04
N LEU A 512 17.69 -17.72 5.46
CA LEU A 512 18.61 -18.12 6.52
C LEU A 512 19.39 -19.38 6.18
N THR A 513 20.50 -19.61 6.90
CA THR A 513 21.30 -20.83 6.81
C THR A 513 21.75 -21.34 8.18
N THR A 514 21.96 -22.66 8.24
CA THR A 514 22.51 -23.37 9.40
C THR A 514 23.83 -24.11 9.08
N LYS A 515 24.46 -23.80 7.94
CA LYS A 515 25.64 -24.54 7.44
C LYS A 515 26.87 -23.68 7.16
N GLU A 516 26.65 -22.39 6.94
CA GLU A 516 27.72 -21.43 6.64
C GLU A 516 28.00 -20.60 7.88
N TYR A 517 29.12 -19.89 7.91
CA TYR A 517 29.62 -19.22 9.11
C TYR A 517 30.25 -17.88 8.78
N PHE A 518 30.43 -17.05 9.81
CA PHE A 518 31.24 -15.85 9.76
C PHE A 518 32.60 -16.05 10.42
N ILE A 519 33.60 -15.36 9.90
CA ILE A 519 34.91 -15.16 10.52
C ILE A 519 34.92 -13.75 11.11
N GLY A 520 35.18 -13.64 12.40
CA GLY A 520 35.24 -12.40 13.15
C GLY A 520 36.65 -12.03 13.58
N GLY A 521 36.96 -10.73 13.60
CA GLY A 521 38.24 -10.23 14.07
C GLY A 521 38.15 -8.79 14.57
N LEU A 522 39.14 -8.37 15.37
CA LEU A 522 39.28 -6.97 15.73
C LEU A 522 39.89 -6.19 14.56
N THR A 523 39.34 -5.03 14.25
CA THR A 523 39.92 -4.08 13.29
C THR A 523 40.87 -3.10 13.97
N LYS A 524 41.66 -2.36 13.20
CA LYS A 524 42.60 -1.34 13.74
C LYS A 524 41.92 -0.24 14.56
N ASP A 525 40.65 0.09 14.27
CA ASP A 525 39.84 1.04 15.03
C ASP A 525 39.16 0.41 16.26
N GLY A 526 39.44 -0.86 16.55
CA GLY A 526 39.00 -1.57 17.76
C GLY A 526 37.57 -2.10 17.71
N LYS A 527 36.97 -2.18 16.52
CA LYS A 527 35.66 -2.81 16.32
C LYS A 527 35.81 -4.31 16.15
N LEU A 528 34.82 -5.07 16.60
CA LEU A 528 34.72 -6.49 16.30
C LEU A 528 33.86 -6.66 15.04
N THR A 529 34.46 -7.14 13.96
CA THR A 529 33.81 -7.24 12.63
C THR A 529 33.73 -8.70 12.21
N PHE A 530 32.55 -9.13 11.79
CA PHE A 530 32.27 -10.44 11.21
C PHE A 530 32.14 -10.36 9.68
N LEU A 531 32.77 -11.29 8.99
CA LEU A 531 32.87 -11.36 7.53
C LEU A 531 32.41 -12.74 7.06
N ASN A 532 31.77 -12.81 5.89
CA ASN A 532 31.40 -14.08 5.26
C ASN A 532 32.66 -14.89 4.97
N ALA A 533 32.67 -16.17 5.37
CA ALA A 533 33.76 -17.06 5.02
C ALA A 533 33.84 -17.25 3.50
N GLU A 534 35.03 -17.47 2.95
CA GLU A 534 35.23 -17.64 1.49
C GLU A 534 34.45 -18.84 0.92
N SER A 535 34.14 -19.83 1.77
CA SER A 535 33.32 -21.00 1.40
C SER A 535 31.83 -20.71 1.31
N ASN A 536 31.37 -19.52 1.74
CA ASN A 536 29.95 -19.18 1.72
C ASN A 536 29.50 -18.97 0.27
N THR A 537 28.40 -19.61 -0.09
CA THR A 537 27.78 -19.57 -1.41
C THR A 537 26.75 -18.46 -1.55
N VAL A 538 26.37 -17.85 -0.43
CA VAL A 538 25.42 -16.76 -0.31
C VAL A 538 26.04 -15.71 0.61
N GLU A 539 25.76 -14.44 0.32
CA GLU A 539 26.13 -13.34 1.21
C GLU A 539 25.12 -13.21 2.35
N TRP A 540 25.61 -13.34 3.59
CA TRP A 540 24.82 -13.17 4.80
C TRP A 540 25.14 -11.80 5.42
N ASP A 541 24.10 -11.05 5.79
CA ASP A 541 24.21 -9.65 6.22
C ASP A 541 23.94 -9.47 7.73
N SER A 542 23.47 -10.53 8.40
CA SER A 542 23.07 -10.51 9.79
C SER A 542 22.99 -11.93 10.36
N PHE A 543 22.72 -12.03 11.66
CA PHE A 543 22.36 -13.27 12.34
C PHE A 543 21.25 -13.02 13.35
N GLY A 544 20.58 -14.08 13.79
CA GLY A 544 19.49 -13.95 14.75
C GLY A 544 18.97 -15.29 15.25
N TYR A 545 18.10 -15.21 16.26
CA TYR A 545 17.50 -16.35 16.93
C TYR A 545 16.21 -16.77 16.24
N CYS A 546 16.17 -18.03 15.83
CA CYS A 546 15.06 -18.61 15.09
C CYS A 546 14.43 -19.76 15.87
N ALA A 547 13.10 -19.77 15.98
CA ALA A 547 12.32 -20.87 16.52
C ALA A 547 11.96 -21.83 15.39
N ILE A 548 12.09 -23.12 15.64
CA ILE A 548 11.81 -24.18 14.67
C ILE A 548 10.42 -24.73 14.93
N THR A 549 9.50 -24.44 14.01
CA THR A 549 8.11 -24.88 14.07
C THR A 549 7.84 -26.00 13.07
N ASP A 550 6.67 -26.63 13.19
CA ASP A 550 6.15 -27.61 12.22
C ASP A 550 5.98 -27.01 10.80
N LYS A 551 5.83 -25.68 10.69
CA LYS A 551 5.66 -24.95 9.43
C LYS A 551 6.98 -24.41 8.85
N GLY A 552 8.08 -24.47 9.60
CA GLY A 552 9.40 -23.94 9.22
C GLY A 552 10.06 -23.12 10.33
N ALA A 553 11.16 -22.43 10.00
CA ALA A 553 11.85 -21.55 10.92
C ALA A 553 11.21 -20.15 10.94
N SER A 554 11.13 -19.55 12.11
CA SER A 554 10.64 -18.18 12.30
C SER A 554 11.59 -17.39 13.18
N LEU A 555 11.93 -16.17 12.75
CA LEU A 555 12.81 -15.27 13.48
C LEU A 555 12.05 -14.66 14.66
N TYR A 556 12.65 -14.68 15.86
CA TYR A 556 12.11 -14.04 17.06
C TYR A 556 13.06 -13.02 17.71
N SER A 557 14.24 -12.79 17.12
CA SER A 557 15.13 -11.68 17.49
C SER A 557 15.17 -10.60 16.41
N PRO A 558 15.68 -9.40 16.72
CA PRO A 558 16.18 -8.48 15.71
C PRO A 558 17.27 -9.13 14.82
N TYR A 559 17.46 -8.60 13.62
CA TYR A 559 18.62 -8.86 12.77
C TYR A 559 19.86 -8.22 13.41
N CYS A 560 20.72 -9.03 14.03
CA CYS A 560 21.97 -8.56 14.64
C CYS A 560 23.02 -8.33 13.55
N LYS A 561 23.60 -7.13 13.51
CA LYS A 561 24.57 -6.72 12.49
C LYS A 561 25.99 -7.13 12.84
N LEU A 562 26.84 -7.12 11.83
CA LEU A 562 28.14 -7.80 11.84
C LEU A 562 29.30 -6.95 12.38
N ILE A 563 29.07 -5.67 12.72
CA ILE A 563 30.12 -4.76 13.20
C ILE A 563 29.76 -4.25 14.59
N TRP A 564 30.55 -4.63 15.59
CA TRP A 564 30.29 -4.36 16.99
C TRP A 564 31.29 -3.33 17.53
N SER A 565 30.78 -2.36 18.28
CA SER A 565 31.60 -1.29 18.86
C SER A 565 31.92 -1.56 20.33
N PRO A 566 33.15 -1.36 20.81
CA PRO A 566 33.50 -1.60 22.20
C PRO A 566 32.87 -0.53 23.10
N VAL A 567 32.32 -0.93 24.25
CA VAL A 567 31.81 0.01 25.26
C VAL A 567 32.99 0.55 26.09
N LYS A 568 33.39 1.80 25.88
CA LYS A 568 34.43 2.46 26.70
C LYS A 568 33.88 2.71 28.12
N LYS A 569 34.69 2.45 29.15
CA LYS A 569 34.37 2.52 30.60
C LYS A 569 33.71 3.82 31.12
N GLN A 570 33.57 4.88 30.33
CA GLN A 570 33.16 6.22 30.80
C GLN A 570 31.71 6.61 30.46
N SER A 571 30.93 5.76 29.78
CA SER A 571 29.49 5.98 29.55
C SER A 571 28.69 4.82 30.12
N ALA A 572 28.70 4.68 31.44
CA ALA A 572 27.82 3.78 32.16
C ALA A 572 26.41 4.38 32.24
N GLU A 573 25.76 4.55 31.08
CA GLU A 573 24.31 4.70 30.91
C GLU A 573 24.03 4.45 29.42
N VAL A 574 23.85 3.17 29.07
CA VAL A 574 23.36 2.79 27.74
C VAL A 574 21.84 2.84 27.82
N ASN A 575 21.23 3.83 27.15
CA ASN A 575 19.79 3.85 26.93
C ASN A 575 19.42 2.62 26.09
N THR A 576 18.95 1.55 26.74
CA THR A 576 18.30 0.42 26.08
C THR A 576 16.95 0.87 25.57
N LYS A 577 16.85 1.18 24.27
CA LYS A 577 15.55 1.34 23.61
C LYS A 577 15.49 0.51 22.34
N LEU A 578 15.28 -0.78 22.55
CA LEU A 578 14.40 -1.61 21.73
C LEU A 578 13.98 -2.76 22.64
N MET A 579 12.68 -2.92 22.81
CA MET A 579 11.97 -4.16 23.18
C MET A 579 10.57 -3.77 23.71
N LYS A 580 9.61 -3.56 22.80
CA LYS A 580 8.22 -3.95 23.06
C LYS A 580 7.61 -4.48 21.76
N GLY A 581 7.35 -5.79 21.74
CA GLY A 581 6.44 -6.45 20.80
C GLY A 581 7.06 -6.94 19.50
N PHE A 582 8.03 -7.85 19.54
CA PHE A 582 8.39 -8.61 18.34
C PHE A 582 7.30 -9.64 18.05
N SER A 583 6.78 -9.62 16.83
CA SER A 583 6.01 -10.74 16.28
C SER A 583 6.97 -11.66 15.52
N MET A 584 6.76 -12.96 15.60
CA MET A 584 7.54 -13.93 14.83
C MET A 584 7.38 -13.67 13.33
N GLN A 585 8.51 -13.52 12.62
CA GLN A 585 8.50 -13.36 11.17
C GLN A 585 8.85 -14.68 10.48
N PRO A 586 8.03 -15.18 9.53
CA PRO A 586 8.35 -16.37 8.77
C PRO A 586 9.52 -16.10 7.80
N LEU A 587 10.54 -16.95 7.80
CA LEU A 587 11.67 -16.87 6.87
C LEU A 587 11.66 -18.07 5.90
N GLN A 588 12.13 -17.86 4.66
CA GLN A 588 12.15 -18.92 3.66
C GLN A 588 13.33 -19.88 3.90
N MET A 589 13.00 -21.16 4.13
CA MET A 589 13.96 -22.27 4.19
C MET A 589 13.62 -23.37 3.17
N ASN A 590 14.66 -24.01 2.64
CA ASN A 590 14.52 -25.17 1.77
C ASN A 590 14.25 -26.44 2.61
N LYS A 591 13.07 -27.08 2.45
CA LYS A 591 12.56 -28.21 3.27
C LYS A 591 13.50 -29.43 3.44
N LYS A 592 14.59 -29.53 2.68
CA LYS A 592 15.53 -30.67 2.68
C LYS A 592 16.71 -30.56 3.66
N SER A 593 16.90 -29.43 4.36
CA SER A 593 18.12 -29.19 5.17
C SER A 593 18.03 -29.56 6.65
N PHE A 594 16.88 -30.00 7.17
CA PHE A 594 16.71 -30.27 8.60
C PHE A 594 17.01 -31.72 9.05
N SER A 595 17.44 -32.62 8.16
CA SER A 595 17.81 -33.97 8.60
C SER A 595 19.18 -33.95 9.30
N ALA A 596 19.14 -34.05 10.63
CA ALA A 596 20.25 -34.33 11.56
C ALA A 596 21.02 -33.13 12.16
N ALA A 597 20.32 -32.17 12.76
CA ALA A 597 20.89 -31.34 13.84
C ALA A 597 20.95 -32.09 15.19
N LYS A 598 20.98 -33.44 15.19
CA LYS A 598 20.91 -34.23 16.44
C LYS A 598 22.25 -34.52 17.09
N ASN A 599 23.37 -34.04 16.54
CA ASN A 599 24.73 -34.27 17.08
C ASN A 599 25.76 -33.26 16.55
N ILE A 600 25.64 -31.96 16.84
CA ILE A 600 26.83 -31.08 16.77
C ILE A 600 27.33 -30.90 18.21
N LYS A 601 27.94 -31.96 18.74
CA LYS A 601 28.82 -31.84 19.90
C LYS A 601 30.20 -31.44 19.40
N VAL A 602 30.71 -30.35 19.98
CA VAL A 602 32.12 -29.99 20.23
C VAL A 602 33.14 -30.99 19.67
N ALA A 603 34.05 -30.45 18.86
CA ALA A 603 35.26 -31.06 18.29
C ALA A 603 35.07 -31.98 17.07
N GLN A 604 35.21 -31.40 15.88
CA GLN A 604 36.04 -32.03 14.83
C GLN A 604 37.02 -30.98 14.31
N THR A 605 38.29 -31.23 14.63
CA THR A 605 39.48 -30.62 14.04
C THR A 605 39.29 -30.30 12.56
N MET A 606 39.43 -29.02 12.19
CA MET A 606 39.62 -28.61 10.80
C MET A 606 41.02 -29.03 10.36
N ASP A 607 41.18 -30.32 10.03
CA ASP A 607 42.32 -30.77 9.23
C ASP A 607 42.18 -30.17 7.82
N GLY A 608 43.05 -29.20 7.51
CA GLY A 608 43.36 -28.82 6.14
C GLY A 608 42.64 -27.59 5.62
N VAL A 609 43.06 -26.41 6.08
CA VAL A 609 43.13 -25.24 5.19
C VAL A 609 44.59 -24.84 5.11
N MET A 610 45.31 -25.50 4.19
CA MET A 610 46.58 -24.95 3.73
C MET A 610 46.27 -23.69 2.94
N VAL A 611 46.73 -22.57 3.49
CA VAL A 611 46.94 -21.30 2.80
C VAL A 611 47.64 -21.53 1.47
N LYS A 612 47.09 -20.95 0.40
CA LYS A 612 47.87 -20.45 -0.71
C LYS A 612 47.45 -19.05 -1.05
#